data_AF-A0A6B3HX79-F1
#
_entry.id   AF-A0A6B3HX79-F1
#
_cell.length_a   1.000
_cell.length_b   1.000
_cell.length_c   1.000
_cell.angle_alpha   90.00
_cell.angle_beta   90.00
_cell.angle_gamma   90.00
#
_symmetry.space_group_name_H-M   'P 1'
#
loop_
_entity.id
_entity.type
_entity.pdbx_description
1 polymer ?
#
loop_
_entity_poly.entity_id
_entity_poly.type
_entity_poly.pdbx_seq_one_letter_code
_entity_poly.pdbx_strand_id
1 'polypeptide(L)' 'HRIDVLVTKDSGGDATAPKLTAAREARIPVVVVRRPPVPEGVPVAASPDEAVEWVGRLYASG' A
#
# COMPACT_ATOMS: atom_id res chain seq x y z
N HIS A 1 19.60 10.34 14.81
CA HIS A 1 18.53 10.00 15.75
C HIS A 1 18.61 8.53 16.14
N ARG A 2 18.31 8.15 17.38
CA ARG A 2 18.15 6.74 17.77
C ARG A 2 16.69 6.37 17.64
N ILE A 3 16.37 5.40 16.78
CA ILE A 3 15.02 4.86 16.62
C ILE A 3 14.98 3.49 17.25
N ASP A 4 14.01 3.26 18.14
CA ASP A 4 13.86 1.99 18.85
C ASP A 4 12.87 1.04 18.15
N VAL A 5 11.88 1.56 17.41
CA VAL A 5 10.84 0.78 16.72
C VAL A 5 10.42 1.48 15.43
N LEU A 6 10.18 0.72 14.36
CA LEU A 6 9.50 1.19 13.14
C LEU A 6 8.02 0.80 13.17
N VAL A 7 7.12 1.77 13.08
CA VAL A 7 5.69 1.53 12.85
C VAL A 7 5.35 1.89 11.41
N THR A 8 4.72 0.98 10.67
CA THR A 8 4.38 1.24 9.26
C THR A 8 3.09 0.58 8.82
N LYS A 9 2.44 1.13 7.80
CA LYS A 9 1.24 0.54 7.20
C LYS A 9 1.63 -0.51 6.15
N ASP A 10 0.81 -1.55 6.02
CA ASP A 10 0.82 -2.49 4.90
C ASP A 10 0.26 -1.84 3.62
N SER A 11 1.00 -0.87 3.09
CA SER A 11 0.62 -0.11 1.89
C SER A 11 0.82 -0.88 0.58
N GLY A 12 1.48 -2.05 0.61
CA GLY A 12 1.92 -2.76 -0.60
C GLY A 12 2.95 -1.96 -1.43
N GLY A 13 3.48 -2.62 -2.47
CA GLY A 13 4.37 -2.02 -3.46
C GLY A 13 5.86 -2.05 -3.10
N ASP A 14 6.70 -2.15 -4.14
CA ASP A 14 8.17 -2.27 -4.03
C ASP A 14 8.82 -1.06 -3.33
N ALA A 15 8.16 0.10 -3.37
CA ALA A 15 8.58 1.31 -2.68
C ALA A 15 8.61 1.19 -1.13
N THR A 16 8.05 0.12 -0.56
CA THR A 16 8.10 -0.14 0.89
C THR A 16 9.37 -0.86 1.36
N ALA A 17 10.17 -1.39 0.43
CA ALA A 17 11.38 -2.12 0.78
C ALA A 17 12.41 -1.31 1.57
N PRO A 18 12.72 -0.03 1.25
CA PRO A 18 13.86 0.67 1.85
C PRO A 18 13.77 0.81 3.38
N LYS A 19 12.60 1.17 3.93
CA LYS A 19 12.41 1.32 5.38
C LYS A 19 12.48 -0.01 6.14
N LEU A 20 11.99 -1.09 5.52
CA LEU A 20 12.01 -2.43 6.11
C LEU A 20 13.42 -3.02 6.06
N THR A 21 14.18 -2.77 4.99
CA THR A 21 15.59 -3.11 4.89
C THR A 21 16.39 -2.41 5.97
N ALA A 22 16.24 -1.08 6.11
CA ALA A 22 16.94 -0.32 7.15
C ALA A 22 16.61 -0.81 8.56
N ALA A 23 15.34 -1.11 8.85
CA ALA A 23 14.95 -1.66 10.16
C ALA A 23 15.58 -3.03 10.44
N ARG A 24 15.68 -3.88 9.41
CA ARG A 24 16.35 -5.19 9.50
C ARG A 24 17.84 -5.04 9.77
N GLU A 25 18.53 -4.17 9.04
CA GLU A 25 19.96 -3.87 9.23
C GLU A 25 20.24 -3.31 10.63
N ALA A 26 19.37 -2.43 11.11
CA ALA A 26 19.43 -1.85 12.45
C ALA A 26 18.98 -2.82 13.57
N ARG A 27 18.45 -4.01 13.21
CA ARG A 27 17.89 -5.00 14.15
C ARG A 27 16.84 -4.43 15.10
N ILE A 28 16.01 -3.51 14.60
CA ILE A 28 14.91 -2.93 15.38
C ILE A 28 13.57 -3.63 15.09
N PRO A 29 12.68 -3.75 16.09
CA PRO A 29 11.33 -4.26 15.88
C PRO A 29 10.54 -3.45 14.85
N VAL A 30 9.68 -4.14 14.10
CA VAL A 30 8.75 -3.53 13.14
C VAL A 30 7.33 -3.90 13.50
N VAL A 31 6.47 -2.91 13.67
CA VAL A 31 5.02 -3.07 13.82
C VAL A 31 4.36 -2.71 12.50
N VAL A 32 3.72 -3.70 11.87
CA VAL A 32 2.97 -3.50 10.63
C VAL A 32 1.49 -3.36 10.94
N VAL A 33 0.92 -2.20 10.60
CA VAL A 33 -0.52 -1.97 10.63
C VAL A 33 -1.14 -2.62 9.39
N ARG A 34 -1.93 -3.69 9.61
CA ARG A 34 -2.61 -4.45 8.56
C ARG A 34 -3.54 -3.54 7.75
N ARG A 35 -3.60 -3.77 6.44
CA ARG A 35 -4.58 -3.11 5.55
C ARG A 35 -6.01 -3.51 5.96
N PRO A 36 -6.93 -2.56 6.18
CA PRO A 36 -8.34 -2.88 6.40
C PRO A 36 -8.95 -3.53 5.14
N PRO A 37 -10.02 -4.33 5.28
CA PRO A 37 -10.73 -4.85 4.12
C PRO A 37 -11.27 -3.72 3.25
N VAL A 38 -11.36 -3.96 1.95
CA VAL A 38 -12.03 -3.03 1.03
C VAL A 38 -13.53 -3.03 1.35
N PRO A 39 -14.19 -1.85 1.42
CA PRO A 39 -15.64 -1.79 1.62
C PRO A 39 -16.41 -2.51 0.50
N GLU A 40 -17.58 -3.07 0.84
CA GLU A 40 -18.44 -3.74 -0.13
C GLU A 40 -18.89 -2.79 -1.24
N GLY A 41 -18.98 -3.30 -2.47
CA GLY A 41 -19.44 -2.54 -3.64
C GLY A 41 -18.43 -1.54 -4.21
N VAL A 42 -17.22 -1.41 -3.63
CA VAL A 42 -16.16 -0.55 -4.16
C VAL A 42 -15.35 -1.30 -5.22
N PRO A 43 -15.33 -0.84 -6.49
CA PRO A 43 -14.48 -1.43 -7.52
C PRO A 43 -13.00 -1.32 -7.14
N VAL A 44 -12.25 -2.41 -7.35
CA VAL A 44 -10.80 -2.46 -7.09
C VAL A 44 -10.09 -2.74 -8.41
N ALA A 45 -9.14 -1.88 -8.75
CA ALA A 45 -8.22 -2.10 -9.86
C ALA A 45 -6.90 -2.68 -9.32
N ALA A 46 -6.37 -3.70 -10.01
CA ALA A 46 -5.09 -4.32 -9.68
C ALA A 46 -3.89 -3.54 -10.27
N SER A 47 -4.14 -2.65 -11.23
CA SER A 47 -3.12 -1.81 -11.87
C SER A 47 -3.62 -0.38 -12.15
N PRO A 48 -2.72 0.58 -12.38
CA PRO A 48 -3.09 1.91 -12.86
C PRO A 48 -3.86 1.87 -14.19
N ASP A 49 -3.47 1.00 -15.12
CA ASP A 49 -4.11 0.89 -16.43
C ASP A 49 -5.57 0.43 -16.30
N GLU A 50 -5.84 -0.58 -15.46
CA GLU A 50 -7.20 -1.04 -15.18
C GLU A 50 -8.05 0.08 -14.55
N ALA A 51 -7.44 0.91 -13.68
CA ALA A 51 -8.12 2.06 -13.11
C ALA A 51 -8.48 3.10 -14.18
N VAL A 52 -7.57 3.38 -15.12
CA VAL A 52 -7.82 4.30 -16.24
C VAL A 52 -8.95 3.79 -17.13
N GLU A 53 -8.95 2.50 -17.48
CA GLU A 53 -10.02 1.90 -18.27
C GLU A 53 -11.37 1.96 -17.56
N TRP A 54 -11.40 1.70 -16.24
CA TRP A 54 -12.61 1.78 -15.44
C TRP A 54 -13.20 3.19 -15.45
N VAL A 55 -12.36 4.21 -15.22
CA VAL A 55 -12.77 5.62 -15.30
C VAL A 55 -13.26 5.96 -16.72
N GLY A 56 -12.57 5.50 -17.76
CA GLY A 56 -12.97 5.71 -19.15
C GLY A 56 -14.35 5.14 -19.48
N ARG A 57 -14.66 3.93 -18.99
CA ARG A 57 -15.98 3.31 -19.18
C ARG A 57 -17.10 4.12 -18.52
N LEU A 58 -16.88 4.63 -17.31
CA LEU A 58 -17.89 5.44 -16.58
C LEU A 58 -18.32 6.68 -17.38
N TYR A 59 -17.37 7.34 -18.05
CA TYR A 59 -17.65 8.56 -18.83
C TYR A 59 -18.08 8.29 -20.27
N ALA A 60 -17.84 7.10 -20.82
CA ALA A 60 -18.32 6.70 -22.15
C ALA A 60 -19.79 6.22 -22.12
N SER A 61 -20.31 5.87 -20.94
CA SER A 61 -21.68 5.41 -20.73
C SER A 61 -22.68 6.51 -20.30
N GLY A 62 -22.25 7.77 -20.30
CA GLY A 62 -23.10 8.96 -20.08
C GLY A 62 -23.27 9.78 -21.34
#